data_AF-A0A1I7E594-F1
#
_entry.id   AF-A0A1I7E594-F1
#
_cell.length_a   1.000
_cell.length_b   1.000
_cell.length_c   1.000
_cell.angle_alpha   90.00
_cell.angle_beta   90.00
_cell.angle_gamma   90.00
#
_symmetry.space_group_name_H-M   'P 1'
#
loop_
_entity.id
_entity.type
_entity.pdbx_description
1 polymer ?
#
loop_
_entity_poly.entity_id
_entity_poly.type
_entity_poly.pdbx_seq_one_letter_code
_entity_poly.pdbx_strand_id
1 'polypeptide(L)'
;MAICKRNNCTLSIGELPDERNLRLCPKHYQGKLSNAAKRAQRWGLTCQYPPCGISLSGTRNRRYCCIEHRNKDRRLIDDDAIVSLVKHSYWINVESKLKNNPLGLGSITSPDDIVALIRLYQRKAGHQKAYNTLNGQRVTDSQGRALKRLIPWLELELCHIYPNSKGGANTVDNIIIAPALINRMMKDTIPVSKTPGTFSGIKAAGSPLPIKSTLLKALTMQYGQDEIQEALASVKHVTFADLSVPRRLFGTDIYARPPLLKLLKEETMRLGLWRLRESINSIESSHWLSAGPANELFAVAAFHAILNGDADNLLEVFSSLHEDVMERARNKEALNYDYYQNILERYVSRYFQIGLHNQEACILFYNTFFTVPPLDKHGVLIMPHHF
;
A
#
# COMPACT_ATOMS: atom_id res chain seq x y z
N MET A 1 -4.50 -59.24 47.63
CA MET A 1 -5.02 -57.91 48.04
C MET A 1 -5.67 -57.23 46.85
N ALA A 2 -6.61 -56.30 47.07
CA ALA A 2 -7.15 -55.47 45.98
C ALA A 2 -6.24 -54.25 45.75
N ILE A 3 -5.86 -54.00 44.49
CA ILE A 3 -4.89 -52.97 44.09
C ILE A 3 -5.62 -51.70 43.61
N CYS A 4 -5.00 -50.54 43.82
CA CYS A 4 -5.46 -49.23 43.39
C CYS A 4 -5.82 -49.18 41.89
N LYS A 5 -6.99 -48.62 41.55
CA LYS A 5 -7.53 -48.46 40.18
C LYS A 5 -6.71 -47.52 39.28
N ARG A 6 -5.75 -46.76 39.82
CA ARG A 6 -4.90 -45.84 39.03
C ARG A 6 -3.84 -46.63 38.26
N ASN A 7 -3.77 -46.41 36.94
CA ASN A 7 -2.76 -47.00 36.06
C ASN A 7 -1.35 -46.91 36.67
N ASN A 8 -0.61 -48.01 36.59
CA ASN A 8 0.76 -48.18 37.07
C ASN A 8 0.93 -47.95 38.61
N CYS A 9 -0.13 -48.10 39.41
CA CYS A 9 -0.05 -48.10 40.86
C CYS A 9 -0.12 -49.52 41.43
N THR A 10 0.94 -49.97 42.09
CA THR A 10 1.04 -51.29 42.75
C THR A 10 0.53 -51.30 44.20
N LEU A 11 0.16 -50.13 44.75
CA LEU A 11 -0.26 -50.00 46.14
C LEU A 11 -1.67 -50.55 46.38
N SER A 12 -1.86 -51.19 47.53
CA SER A 12 -3.16 -51.64 48.06
C SER A 12 -4.19 -50.50 48.10
N ILE A 13 -5.46 -50.83 47.90
CA ILE A 13 -6.57 -49.92 48.21
C ILE A 13 -6.54 -49.57 49.70
N GLY A 14 -6.90 -48.34 50.04
CA GLY A 14 -6.92 -47.85 51.42
C GLY A 14 -8.01 -48.47 52.29
N GLU A 15 -8.00 -48.12 53.57
CA GLU A 15 -8.91 -48.73 54.56
C GLU A 15 -10.18 -47.92 54.80
N LEU A 16 -10.17 -46.61 54.50
CA LEU A 16 -11.34 -45.76 54.68
C LEU A 16 -12.46 -46.13 53.69
N PRO A 17 -13.75 -45.98 54.06
CA PRO A 17 -14.87 -46.31 53.19
C PRO A 17 -14.79 -45.65 51.80
N ASP A 18 -14.43 -44.36 51.74
CA ASP A 18 -14.28 -43.63 50.48
C ASP A 18 -13.12 -44.16 49.60
N GLU A 19 -12.02 -44.57 50.23
CA GLU A 19 -10.86 -45.13 49.53
C GLU A 19 -11.24 -46.46 48.87
N ARG A 20 -12.01 -47.29 49.59
CA ARG A 20 -12.55 -48.56 49.11
C ARG A 20 -13.58 -48.35 48.00
N ASN A 21 -14.55 -47.46 48.20
CA ASN A 21 -15.59 -47.11 47.21
C ASN A 21 -14.99 -46.58 45.89
N LEU A 22 -13.95 -45.75 45.98
CA LEU A 22 -13.25 -45.20 44.80
C LEU A 22 -12.16 -46.14 44.24
N ARG A 23 -11.85 -47.23 44.96
CA ARG A 23 -10.76 -48.17 44.71
C ARG A 23 -9.40 -47.48 44.57
N LEU A 24 -9.06 -46.59 45.49
CA LEU A 24 -7.79 -45.84 45.53
C LEU A 24 -6.94 -46.23 46.74
N CYS A 25 -5.61 -46.16 46.59
CA CYS A 25 -4.69 -46.15 47.74
C CYS A 25 -4.67 -44.76 48.41
N PRO A 26 -4.27 -44.65 49.69
CA PRO A 26 -4.36 -43.38 50.43
C PRO A 26 -3.63 -42.20 49.76
N LYS A 27 -2.44 -42.44 49.20
CA LYS A 27 -1.68 -41.45 48.41
C LYS A 27 -2.47 -40.90 47.22
N HIS A 28 -3.23 -41.76 46.53
CA HIS A 28 -4.10 -41.32 45.42
C HIS A 28 -5.41 -40.69 45.91
N TYR A 29 -5.92 -41.09 47.07
CA TYR A 29 -7.10 -40.47 47.67
C TYR A 29 -6.82 -39.05 48.20
N GLN A 30 -5.77 -38.85 48.98
CA GLN A 30 -5.27 -37.51 49.34
C GLN A 30 -4.92 -36.68 48.09
N GLY A 31 -4.36 -37.32 47.05
CA GLY A 31 -4.19 -36.69 45.73
C GLY A 31 -5.50 -36.22 45.09
N LYS A 32 -6.59 -37.00 45.19
CA LYS A 32 -7.95 -36.60 44.75
C LYS A 32 -8.46 -35.42 45.59
N LEU A 33 -8.35 -35.49 46.92
CA LEU A 33 -8.81 -34.46 47.85
C LEU A 33 -8.07 -33.13 47.66
N SER A 34 -6.73 -33.14 47.56
CA SER A 34 -5.94 -31.94 47.26
C SER A 34 -6.33 -31.31 45.92
N ASN A 35 -6.61 -32.14 44.90
CA ASN A 35 -7.09 -31.66 43.60
C ASN A 35 -8.58 -31.27 43.60
N ALA A 36 -9.37 -31.62 44.62
CA ALA A 36 -10.72 -31.08 44.82
C ALA A 36 -10.64 -29.72 45.53
N ALA A 37 -9.90 -29.61 46.63
CA ALA A 37 -9.64 -28.36 47.34
C ALA A 37 -9.02 -27.29 46.42
N LYS A 38 -8.05 -27.65 45.59
CA LYS A 38 -7.46 -26.74 44.58
C LYS A 38 -8.42 -26.33 43.46
N ARG A 39 -9.51 -27.07 43.23
CA ARG A 39 -10.59 -26.65 42.31
C ARG A 39 -11.61 -25.76 43.02
N ALA A 40 -11.91 -26.02 44.29
CA ALA A 40 -12.72 -25.14 45.13
C ALA A 40 -12.05 -23.76 45.34
N GLN A 41 -10.73 -23.71 45.60
CA GLN A 41 -9.94 -22.46 45.61
C GLN A 41 -9.87 -21.73 44.25
N ARG A 42 -10.34 -22.36 43.17
CA ARG A 42 -10.45 -21.78 41.82
C ARG A 42 -11.91 -21.54 41.41
N TRP A 43 -12.86 -21.82 42.29
CA TRP A 43 -14.27 -21.47 42.09
C TRP A 43 -14.37 -19.94 42.10
N GLY A 44 -15.08 -19.37 41.13
CA GLY A 44 -15.14 -17.91 40.95
C GLY A 44 -13.97 -17.29 40.15
N LEU A 45 -12.87 -18.02 39.88
CA LEU A 45 -11.89 -17.53 38.90
C LEU A 45 -12.49 -17.61 37.49
N THR A 46 -12.60 -16.47 36.84
CA THR A 46 -13.02 -16.30 35.43
C THR A 46 -11.82 -15.98 34.53
N CYS A 47 -12.03 -16.03 33.22
CA CYS A 47 -11.06 -15.55 32.23
C CYS A 47 -10.92 -14.02 32.33
N GLN A 48 -9.69 -13.53 32.48
CA GLN A 48 -9.38 -12.11 32.69
C GLN A 48 -9.64 -11.21 31.47
N TYR A 49 -9.69 -11.79 30.25
CA TYR A 49 -10.15 -11.05 29.07
C TYR A 49 -11.63 -10.67 29.25
N PRO A 50 -11.98 -9.37 29.39
CA PRO A 50 -13.27 -8.97 29.97
C PRO A 50 -14.53 -9.52 29.29
N PRO A 51 -14.62 -9.60 27.95
CA PRO A 51 -15.80 -10.15 27.27
C PRO A 51 -16.07 -11.64 27.50
N CYS A 52 -15.14 -12.39 28.11
CA CYS A 52 -15.20 -13.85 28.12
C CYS A 52 -16.05 -14.45 29.26
N GLY A 53 -15.86 -14.03 30.51
CA GLY A 53 -16.55 -14.57 31.69
C GLY A 53 -16.30 -16.05 32.06
N ILE A 54 -15.81 -16.90 31.14
CA ILE A 54 -15.69 -18.37 31.32
C ILE A 54 -14.88 -18.73 32.58
N SER A 55 -15.44 -19.62 33.42
CA SER A 55 -14.76 -20.09 34.63
C SER A 55 -13.54 -20.96 34.34
N LEU A 56 -12.45 -20.71 35.09
CA LEU A 56 -11.20 -21.46 35.03
C LEU A 56 -11.16 -22.66 35.99
N SER A 57 -12.21 -22.86 36.80
CA SER A 57 -12.28 -23.84 37.90
C SER A 57 -12.01 -25.30 37.46
N GLY A 58 -12.41 -25.68 36.26
CA GLY A 58 -12.12 -27.00 35.66
C GLY A 58 -10.76 -27.13 34.97
N THR A 59 -9.98 -26.04 34.85
CA THR A 59 -8.81 -25.97 33.95
C THR A 59 -7.47 -25.97 34.70
N ARG A 60 -6.37 -26.22 33.97
CA ARG A 60 -5.00 -25.95 34.46
C ARG A 60 -4.61 -24.46 34.41
N ASN A 61 -5.35 -23.65 33.67
CA ASN A 61 -5.00 -22.26 33.36
C ASN A 61 -5.09 -21.36 34.61
N ARG A 62 -4.54 -20.14 34.54
CA ARG A 62 -4.41 -19.23 35.70
C ARG A 62 -4.96 -17.82 35.49
N ARG A 63 -5.22 -17.42 34.24
CA ARG A 63 -5.61 -16.05 33.86
C ARG A 63 -6.60 -16.03 32.70
N TYR A 64 -6.32 -16.78 31.63
CA TYR A 64 -7.17 -16.85 30.44
C TYR A 64 -7.64 -18.28 30.19
N CYS A 65 -8.83 -18.46 29.65
CA CYS A 65 -9.33 -19.81 29.31
C CYS A 65 -8.61 -20.40 28.09
N CYS A 66 -8.15 -19.58 27.14
CA CYS A 66 -7.46 -19.98 25.92
C CYS A 66 -6.26 -19.07 25.57
N ILE A 67 -5.49 -19.43 24.54
CA ILE A 67 -4.38 -18.61 24.02
C ILE A 67 -4.89 -17.37 23.28
N GLU A 68 -6.05 -17.45 22.62
CA GLU A 68 -6.62 -16.29 21.90
C GLU A 68 -6.92 -15.14 22.86
N HIS A 69 -7.65 -15.38 23.95
CA HIS A 69 -7.95 -14.36 24.96
C HIS A 69 -6.69 -13.79 25.62
N ARG A 70 -5.66 -14.62 25.85
CA ARG A 70 -4.34 -14.13 26.29
C ARG A 70 -3.70 -13.17 25.28
N ASN A 71 -3.94 -13.38 23.98
CA ASN A 71 -3.38 -12.54 22.92
C ASN A 71 -4.24 -11.29 22.66
N LYS A 72 -5.57 -11.37 22.84
CA LYS A 72 -6.49 -10.22 22.76
C LYS A 72 -6.25 -9.21 23.88
N ASP A 73 -6.16 -9.70 25.13
CA ASP A 73 -5.77 -8.94 26.33
C ASP A 73 -4.36 -8.30 26.30
N ARG A 74 -3.57 -8.60 25.26
CA ARG A 74 -2.21 -8.05 25.05
C ARG A 74 -2.13 -7.05 23.89
N ARG A 75 -3.26 -6.72 23.26
CA ARG A 75 -3.31 -5.76 22.14
C ARG A 75 -3.18 -4.33 22.64
N LEU A 76 -2.77 -3.45 21.73
CA LEU A 76 -2.86 -2.00 21.91
C LEU A 76 -4.25 -1.47 21.53
N ILE A 77 -4.96 -2.19 20.65
CA ILE A 77 -6.34 -1.93 20.23
C ILE A 77 -6.99 -3.30 20.02
N ASP A 78 -8.11 -3.61 20.67
CA ASP A 78 -8.81 -4.89 20.51
C ASP A 78 -9.84 -4.89 19.38
N ASP A 79 -9.37 -4.53 18.19
CA ASP A 79 -10.12 -4.61 16.93
C ASP A 79 -9.43 -5.61 16.00
N ASP A 80 -10.13 -6.72 15.68
CA ASP A 80 -9.59 -7.80 14.84
C ASP A 80 -9.30 -7.34 13.39
N ALA A 81 -9.97 -6.30 12.89
CA ALA A 81 -9.71 -5.73 11.57
C ALA A 81 -8.48 -4.79 11.58
N ILE A 82 -8.27 -3.98 12.62
CA ILE A 82 -7.03 -3.19 12.80
C ILE A 82 -5.83 -4.14 12.98
N VAL A 83 -5.99 -5.23 13.74
CA VAL A 83 -4.98 -6.30 13.89
C VAL A 83 -4.73 -7.08 12.59
N SER A 84 -5.61 -6.95 11.60
CA SER A 84 -5.40 -7.43 10.22
C SER A 84 -4.68 -6.37 9.37
N LEU A 85 -5.15 -5.10 9.41
CA LEU A 85 -4.59 -3.96 8.70
C LEU A 85 -3.08 -3.79 8.96
N VAL A 86 -2.62 -3.89 10.22
CA VAL A 86 -1.19 -3.74 10.56
C VAL A 86 -0.27 -4.81 9.95
N LYS A 87 -0.84 -5.88 9.38
CA LYS A 87 -0.12 -6.92 8.63
C LYS A 87 -0.24 -6.74 7.11
N HIS A 88 -1.08 -5.81 6.65
CA HIS A 88 -1.26 -5.54 5.23
C HIS A 88 -0.06 -4.77 4.68
N SER A 89 0.28 -5.02 3.41
CA SER A 89 1.45 -4.39 2.75
C SER A 89 1.38 -2.86 2.76
N TYR A 90 0.18 -2.29 2.66
CA TYR A 90 -0.04 -0.84 2.73
C TYR A 90 0.45 -0.26 4.08
N TRP A 91 0.09 -0.90 5.20
CA TRP A 91 0.55 -0.46 6.52
C TRP A 91 2.07 -0.55 6.65
N ILE A 92 2.65 -1.68 6.24
CA ILE A 92 4.10 -1.92 6.29
C ILE A 92 4.85 -0.87 5.46
N ASN A 93 4.30 -0.47 4.32
CA ASN A 93 4.88 0.57 3.46
C ASN A 93 4.75 1.99 4.06
N VAL A 94 3.63 2.30 4.73
CA VAL A 94 3.46 3.57 5.49
C VAL A 94 4.43 3.64 6.67
N GLU A 95 4.53 2.57 7.46
CA GLU A 95 5.49 2.45 8.56
C GLU A 95 6.94 2.59 8.07
N SER A 96 7.27 2.04 6.90
CA SER A 96 8.57 2.21 6.24
C SER A 96 8.83 3.66 5.80
N LYS A 97 7.88 4.32 5.12
CA LYS A 97 8.01 5.74 4.72
C LYS A 97 8.28 6.64 5.93
N LEU A 98 7.52 6.48 7.00
CA LEU A 98 7.66 7.29 8.22
C LEU A 98 8.97 7.00 8.95
N LYS A 99 9.42 5.74 9.03
CA LYS A 99 10.73 5.38 9.61
C LYS A 99 11.92 5.91 8.81
N ASN A 100 11.77 6.03 7.49
CA ASN A 100 12.80 6.56 6.59
C ASN A 100 12.71 8.09 6.42
N ASN A 101 11.82 8.78 7.14
CA ASN A 101 11.74 10.23 7.19
C ASN A 101 12.50 10.74 8.43
N PRO A 102 13.38 11.76 8.32
CA PRO A 102 14.14 12.26 9.47
C PRO A 102 13.25 12.85 10.58
N LEU A 103 11.99 13.21 10.28
CA LEU A 103 11.03 13.72 11.27
C LEU A 103 10.15 12.64 11.90
N GLY A 104 10.10 11.42 11.36
CA GLY A 104 9.22 10.36 11.87
C GLY A 104 7.75 10.78 11.87
N LEU A 105 7.08 10.73 13.03
CA LEU A 105 5.70 11.23 13.18
C LEU A 105 5.60 12.76 12.97
N GLY A 106 6.68 13.53 13.12
CA GLY A 106 6.70 14.96 12.76
C GLY A 106 6.59 15.24 11.26
N SER A 107 6.49 14.20 10.43
CA SER A 107 6.18 14.33 8.99
C SER A 107 4.69 14.21 8.65
N ILE A 108 3.82 13.91 9.62
CA ILE A 108 2.35 13.94 9.49
C ILE A 108 1.76 15.06 10.34
N THR A 109 0.49 15.37 10.11
CA THR A 109 -0.29 16.39 10.82
C THR A 109 -1.28 15.77 11.82
N SER A 110 -2.02 14.75 11.39
CA SER A 110 -2.97 13.98 12.23
C SER A 110 -2.93 12.48 11.87
N PRO A 111 -3.62 11.60 12.62
CA PRO A 111 -3.82 10.20 12.23
C PRO A 111 -4.49 10.02 10.85
N ASP A 112 -5.22 11.01 10.34
CA ASP A 112 -5.86 10.95 9.02
C ASP A 112 -4.84 10.89 7.88
N ASP A 113 -3.62 11.39 8.05
CA ASP A 113 -2.56 11.20 7.05
C ASP A 113 -2.25 9.70 6.87
N ILE A 114 -2.31 8.90 7.95
CA ILE A 114 -2.14 7.43 7.86
C ILE A 114 -3.29 6.81 7.05
N VAL A 115 -4.52 7.26 7.30
CA VAL A 115 -5.74 6.84 6.57
C VAL A 115 -5.61 7.20 5.09
N ALA A 116 -5.17 8.42 4.79
CA ALA A 116 -5.08 8.96 3.45
C ALA A 116 -3.92 8.32 2.65
N LEU A 117 -2.78 8.02 3.29
CA LEU A 117 -1.70 7.21 2.71
C LEU A 117 -2.16 5.78 2.38
N ILE A 118 -2.95 5.14 3.25
CA ILE A 118 -3.54 3.82 2.98
C ILE A 118 -4.47 3.89 1.75
N ARG A 119 -5.26 4.96 1.62
CA ARG A 119 -6.10 5.22 0.43
C ARG A 119 -5.28 5.48 -0.84
N LEU A 120 -4.15 6.19 -0.75
CA LEU A 120 -3.21 6.32 -1.88
C LEU A 120 -2.61 4.96 -2.30
N TYR A 121 -2.27 4.08 -1.35
CA TYR A 121 -1.83 2.72 -1.68
C TYR A 121 -2.95 1.88 -2.32
N GLN A 122 -4.20 2.03 -1.90
CA GLN A 122 -5.36 1.43 -2.57
C GLN A 122 -5.53 1.93 -4.02
N ARG A 123 -5.47 3.26 -4.24
CA ARG A 123 -5.55 3.86 -5.60
C ARG A 123 -4.41 3.36 -6.48
N LYS A 124 -3.17 3.39 -5.99
CA LYS A 124 -1.98 2.85 -6.68
C LYS A 124 -2.15 1.38 -7.04
N ALA A 125 -2.75 0.57 -6.17
CA ALA A 125 -3.01 -0.84 -6.44
C ALA A 125 -4.00 -1.06 -7.60
N GLY A 126 -4.95 -0.14 -7.79
CA GLY A 126 -5.85 -0.12 -8.96
C GLY A 126 -5.12 0.19 -10.27
N HIS A 127 -4.28 1.24 -10.30
CA HIS A 127 -3.57 1.63 -11.53
C HIS A 127 -2.43 0.67 -11.92
N GLN A 128 -1.66 0.14 -10.94
CA GLN A 128 -0.50 -0.73 -11.23
C GLN A 128 -0.88 -2.09 -11.84
N LYS A 129 -2.17 -2.48 -11.77
CA LYS A 129 -2.76 -3.77 -12.20
C LYS A 129 -1.86 -4.98 -11.87
N ALA A 130 -1.98 -5.56 -10.68
CA ALA A 130 -1.08 -6.63 -10.24
C ALA A 130 -1.62 -8.05 -10.50
N TYR A 131 -0.76 -8.93 -11.00
CA TYR A 131 -1.06 -10.28 -11.51
C TYR A 131 -0.16 -11.36 -10.90
N ASN A 132 -0.56 -12.63 -11.00
CA ASN A 132 0.29 -13.79 -10.67
C ASN A 132 0.42 -14.79 -11.84
N THR A 133 -0.25 -14.49 -12.96
CA THR A 133 -0.23 -15.28 -14.19
C THR A 133 0.03 -14.33 -15.36
N LEU A 134 1.16 -14.50 -16.03
CA LEU A 134 1.63 -13.66 -17.14
C LEU A 134 1.92 -14.57 -18.34
N ASN A 135 1.48 -14.17 -19.54
CA ASN A 135 1.64 -14.95 -20.77
C ASN A 135 1.21 -16.43 -20.62
N GLY A 136 0.04 -16.65 -19.98
CA GLY A 136 -0.52 -17.97 -19.66
C GLY A 136 0.14 -18.70 -18.47
N GLN A 137 1.38 -18.33 -18.09
CA GLN A 137 2.16 -19.03 -17.08
C GLN A 137 2.08 -18.39 -15.70
N ARG A 138 2.03 -19.23 -14.64
CA ARG A 138 2.01 -18.77 -13.24
C ARG A 138 3.42 -18.37 -12.81
N VAL A 139 3.59 -17.15 -12.28
CA VAL A 139 4.93 -16.62 -11.96
C VAL A 139 5.53 -17.33 -10.74
N THR A 140 6.77 -17.81 -10.89
CA THR A 140 7.51 -18.55 -9.85
C THR A 140 8.75 -17.80 -9.34
N ASP A 141 9.31 -18.25 -8.22
CA ASP A 141 10.69 -17.97 -7.83
C ASP A 141 11.70 -18.83 -8.62
N SER A 142 12.99 -18.63 -8.33
CA SER A 142 14.10 -19.40 -8.91
C SER A 142 14.16 -20.88 -8.47
N GLN A 143 13.26 -21.31 -7.59
CA GLN A 143 13.09 -22.71 -7.17
C GLN A 143 11.80 -23.33 -7.77
N GLY A 144 11.17 -22.65 -8.75
CA GLY A 144 9.96 -23.11 -9.43
C GLY A 144 8.69 -23.02 -8.58
N ARG A 145 8.72 -22.33 -7.43
CA ARG A 145 7.56 -22.21 -6.53
C ARG A 145 6.78 -20.95 -6.83
N ALA A 146 5.46 -21.02 -6.85
CA ALA A 146 4.60 -19.86 -7.11
C ALA A 146 4.89 -18.69 -6.15
N LEU A 147 5.04 -17.48 -6.68
CA LEU A 147 5.37 -16.30 -5.89
C LEU A 147 4.31 -15.97 -4.84
N LYS A 148 4.76 -15.64 -3.63
CA LYS A 148 3.92 -15.17 -2.51
C LYS A 148 3.59 -13.67 -2.59
N ARG A 149 3.53 -13.12 -3.81
CA ARG A 149 3.12 -11.73 -4.11
C ARG A 149 2.56 -11.65 -5.53
N LEU A 150 1.74 -10.64 -5.78
CA LEU A 150 1.41 -10.22 -7.15
C LEU A 150 2.58 -9.38 -7.73
N ILE A 151 2.78 -9.49 -9.03
CA ILE A 151 3.69 -8.66 -9.83
C ILE A 151 2.85 -7.54 -10.47
N PRO A 152 3.20 -6.25 -10.31
CA PRO A 152 2.52 -5.17 -11.03
C PRO A 152 2.74 -5.34 -12.54
N TRP A 153 1.76 -4.97 -13.36
CA TRP A 153 1.99 -4.83 -14.80
C TRP A 153 2.66 -3.51 -15.13
N LEU A 154 2.28 -2.44 -14.43
CA LEU A 154 2.87 -1.10 -14.51
C LEU A 154 3.53 -0.77 -13.17
N GLU A 155 4.85 -0.57 -13.13
CA GLU A 155 5.56 -0.28 -11.88
C GLU A 155 5.27 1.16 -11.41
N LEU A 156 4.38 1.30 -10.42
CA LEU A 156 4.06 2.58 -9.77
C LEU A 156 4.61 2.65 -8.34
N GLU A 157 5.06 3.83 -7.92
CA GLU A 157 5.44 4.13 -6.54
C GLU A 157 4.55 5.27 -5.97
N LEU A 158 4.61 5.47 -4.64
CA LEU A 158 4.10 6.72 -4.03
C LEU A 158 5.31 7.66 -3.94
N CYS A 159 5.42 8.56 -4.90
CA CYS A 159 6.56 9.43 -5.11
C CYS A 159 6.35 10.72 -4.32
N HIS A 160 7.35 11.13 -3.55
CA HIS A 160 7.29 12.35 -2.73
C HIS A 160 7.83 13.52 -3.55
N ILE A 161 7.05 14.59 -3.74
CA ILE A 161 7.42 15.78 -4.52
C ILE A 161 8.56 16.52 -3.81
N TYR A 162 8.38 16.89 -2.54
CA TYR A 162 9.50 17.20 -1.66
C TYR A 162 9.99 15.89 -1.02
N PRO A 163 11.26 15.45 -1.24
CA PRO A 163 11.68 14.08 -0.90
C PRO A 163 11.58 13.72 0.58
N ASN A 164 11.13 12.49 0.86
CA ASN A 164 10.94 11.96 2.22
C ASN A 164 12.23 11.97 3.05
N SER A 165 13.36 11.57 2.46
CA SER A 165 14.67 11.54 3.13
C SER A 165 15.21 12.92 3.50
N LYS A 166 14.62 14.00 2.95
CA LYS A 166 14.96 15.40 3.23
C LYS A 166 13.97 16.08 4.19
N GLY A 167 13.02 15.34 4.75
CA GLY A 167 11.97 15.88 5.63
C GLY A 167 10.74 16.38 4.88
N GLY A 168 10.43 15.83 3.70
CA GLY A 168 9.14 16.02 3.04
C GLY A 168 7.97 15.56 3.92
N ALA A 169 6.81 16.18 3.75
CA ALA A 169 5.59 15.76 4.43
C ALA A 169 5.12 14.37 3.93
N ASN A 170 4.52 13.60 4.82
CA ASN A 170 3.80 12.37 4.52
C ASN A 170 2.29 12.61 4.39
N THR A 171 1.90 13.83 4.04
CA THR A 171 0.55 14.21 3.62
C THR A 171 0.29 13.83 2.16
N VAL A 172 -0.98 13.77 1.75
CA VAL A 172 -1.34 13.38 0.36
C VAL A 172 -0.94 14.41 -0.70
N ASP A 173 -0.83 15.68 -0.33
CA ASP A 173 -0.54 16.76 -1.29
C ASP A 173 0.96 16.86 -1.63
N ASN A 174 1.83 16.30 -0.79
CA ASN A 174 3.26 16.15 -1.10
C ASN A 174 3.57 14.85 -1.87
N ILE A 175 2.57 14.04 -2.18
CA ILE A 175 2.77 12.71 -2.77
C ILE A 175 2.00 12.61 -4.08
N ILE A 176 2.60 11.99 -5.10
CA ILE A 176 1.97 11.63 -6.37
C ILE A 176 2.16 10.15 -6.66
N ILE A 177 1.14 9.50 -7.19
CA ILE A 177 1.25 8.15 -7.75
C ILE A 177 1.86 8.29 -9.15
N ALA A 178 3.13 7.91 -9.30
CA ALA A 178 3.87 8.05 -10.55
C ALA A 178 4.68 6.79 -10.87
N PRO A 179 5.19 6.64 -12.12
CA PRO A 179 5.99 5.48 -12.49
C PRO A 179 7.30 5.41 -11.72
N ALA A 180 7.63 4.21 -11.25
CA ALA A 180 8.78 3.95 -10.40
C ALA A 180 10.11 4.33 -11.07
N LEU A 181 10.22 4.14 -12.39
CA LEU A 181 11.38 4.56 -13.18
C LEU A 181 11.64 6.08 -13.06
N ILE A 182 10.60 6.91 -13.08
CA ILE A 182 10.72 8.37 -12.94
C ILE A 182 11.14 8.74 -11.52
N ASN A 183 10.59 8.10 -10.49
CA ASN A 183 11.02 8.30 -9.10
C ASN A 183 12.53 7.99 -8.92
N ARG A 184 13.01 6.91 -9.54
CA ARG A 184 14.42 6.49 -9.54
C ARG A 184 15.33 7.49 -10.27
N MET A 185 14.83 8.25 -11.26
CA MET A 185 15.59 9.33 -11.91
C MET A 185 15.84 10.52 -10.98
N MET A 186 14.92 10.83 -10.06
CA MET A 186 14.99 12.01 -9.18
C MET A 186 16.05 11.90 -8.08
N LYS A 187 16.39 10.68 -7.62
CA LYS A 187 17.48 10.41 -6.65
C LYS A 187 17.42 11.25 -5.36
N ASP A 188 16.22 11.49 -4.81
CA ASP A 188 15.96 12.37 -3.66
C ASP A 188 16.48 13.83 -3.83
N THR A 189 16.54 14.32 -5.07
CA THR A 189 16.77 15.74 -5.39
C THR A 189 15.58 16.57 -4.94
N ILE A 190 15.82 17.71 -4.30
CA ILE A 190 14.76 18.65 -3.92
C ILE A 190 14.34 19.43 -5.17
N PRO A 191 13.04 19.49 -5.53
CA PRO A 191 12.57 20.18 -6.73
C PRO A 191 12.85 21.68 -6.69
N VAL A 192 13.35 22.22 -7.80
CA VAL A 192 13.66 23.66 -7.94
C VAL A 192 12.61 24.30 -8.86
N SER A 193 11.47 24.67 -8.28
CA SER A 193 10.42 25.40 -9.00
C SER A 193 10.72 26.88 -9.11
N LYS A 194 10.49 27.44 -10.31
CA LYS A 194 10.54 28.89 -10.57
C LYS A 194 9.27 29.60 -10.10
N THR A 195 8.15 28.87 -10.06
CA THR A 195 6.86 29.33 -9.54
C THR A 195 6.67 28.78 -8.12
N PRO A 196 6.71 29.60 -7.06
CA PRO A 196 6.58 29.12 -5.68
C PRO A 196 5.26 28.40 -5.44
N GLY A 197 5.31 27.24 -4.77
CA GLY A 197 4.14 26.50 -4.28
C GLY A 197 3.68 25.36 -5.19
N THR A 198 3.57 25.55 -6.51
CA THR A 198 2.90 24.57 -7.39
C THR A 198 3.60 23.22 -7.49
N PHE A 199 4.94 23.22 -7.64
CA PHE A 199 5.73 22.00 -7.87
C PHE A 199 6.91 21.83 -6.91
N SER A 200 7.09 22.73 -5.94
CA SER A 200 8.13 22.61 -4.90
C SER A 200 7.89 21.48 -3.88
N GLY A 201 6.68 20.91 -3.86
CA GLY A 201 6.23 20.00 -2.81
C GLY A 201 6.14 20.67 -1.43
N ILE A 202 5.87 19.87 -0.41
CA ILE A 202 5.67 20.32 0.97
C ILE A 202 6.73 19.72 1.88
N LYS A 203 7.59 20.56 2.45
CA LYS A 203 8.46 20.17 3.58
C LYS A 203 7.62 20.13 4.85
N ALA A 204 7.75 19.09 5.66
CA ALA A 204 7.04 19.01 6.93
C ALA A 204 7.59 20.01 7.96
N ALA A 205 6.70 20.58 8.76
CA ALA A 205 6.99 21.59 9.77
C ALA A 205 7.10 21.03 11.21
N GLY A 206 6.79 19.74 11.42
CA GLY A 206 6.84 19.09 12.73
C GLY A 206 8.26 18.83 13.23
N SER A 207 8.39 18.66 14.55
CA SER A 207 9.66 18.32 15.21
C SER A 207 10.02 16.83 15.06
N PRO A 208 11.30 16.43 15.16
CA PRO A 208 11.68 15.03 14.99
C PRO A 208 11.09 14.10 16.06
N LEU A 209 10.23 13.17 15.63
CA LEU A 209 9.57 12.14 16.45
C LEU A 209 9.81 10.73 15.86
N PRO A 210 11.03 10.15 15.99
CA PRO A 210 11.38 8.90 15.30
C PRO A 210 10.63 7.66 15.82
N ILE A 211 10.14 6.82 14.90
CA ILE A 211 9.36 5.61 15.22
C ILE A 211 10.29 4.47 15.67
N LYS A 212 10.65 4.47 16.95
CA LYS A 212 11.51 3.46 17.61
C LYS A 212 10.85 2.09 17.85
N SER A 213 9.59 1.88 17.44
CA SER A 213 8.87 0.62 17.64
C SER A 213 7.97 0.29 16.42
N THR A 214 6.75 -0.22 16.60
CA THR A 214 5.77 -0.29 15.49
C THR A 214 5.10 1.06 15.28
N LEU A 215 4.58 1.32 14.08
CA LEU A 215 3.82 2.54 13.80
C LEU A 215 2.59 2.63 14.71
N LEU A 216 1.88 1.51 14.94
CA LEU A 216 0.65 1.52 15.73
C LEU A 216 0.95 1.94 17.17
N LYS A 217 2.04 1.42 17.76
CA LYS A 217 2.44 1.80 19.11
C LYS A 217 2.83 3.28 19.18
N ALA A 218 3.60 3.78 18.22
CA ALA A 218 4.01 5.17 18.18
C ALA A 218 2.79 6.12 18.05
N LEU A 219 1.84 5.79 17.17
CA LEU A 219 0.57 6.51 17.04
C LEU A 219 -0.23 6.49 18.35
N THR A 220 -0.47 5.31 18.95
CA THR A 220 -1.23 5.21 20.21
C THR A 220 -0.56 5.89 21.41
N MET A 221 0.76 6.10 21.36
CA MET A 221 1.50 6.86 22.38
C MET A 221 1.45 8.38 22.16
N GLN A 222 1.16 8.84 20.93
CA GLN A 222 1.13 10.25 20.56
C GLN A 222 -0.29 10.83 20.57
N TYR A 223 -1.29 10.04 20.16
CA TYR A 223 -2.70 10.43 19.96
C TYR A 223 -3.68 9.61 20.82
N GLY A 224 -3.19 8.68 21.65
CA GLY A 224 -4.04 7.78 22.44
C GLY A 224 -4.63 6.61 21.64
N GLN A 225 -5.44 5.78 22.32
CA GLN A 225 -6.04 4.59 21.68
C GLN A 225 -7.26 4.96 20.82
N ASP A 226 -8.16 5.77 21.35
CA ASP A 226 -9.51 5.95 20.78
C ASP A 226 -9.48 6.77 19.48
N GLU A 227 -8.69 7.86 19.43
CA GLU A 227 -8.47 8.67 18.22
C GLU A 227 -7.91 7.81 17.06
N ILE A 228 -6.97 6.91 17.36
CA ILE A 228 -6.39 5.98 16.38
C ILE A 228 -7.40 4.90 15.95
N GLN A 229 -8.26 4.45 16.85
CA GLN A 229 -9.32 3.49 16.52
C GLN A 229 -10.42 4.15 15.65
N GLU A 230 -10.74 5.42 15.90
CA GLU A 230 -11.70 6.22 15.13
C GLU A 230 -11.18 6.52 13.72
N ALA A 231 -10.00 7.12 13.58
CA ALA A 231 -9.41 7.45 12.28
C ALA A 231 -9.28 6.20 11.37
N LEU A 232 -8.76 5.10 11.93
CA LEU A 232 -8.60 3.84 11.19
C LEU A 232 -9.93 3.12 10.90
N ALA A 233 -11.06 3.51 11.49
CA ALA A 233 -12.36 2.87 11.27
C ALA A 233 -12.76 2.83 9.79
N SER A 234 -12.41 3.89 9.04
CA SER A 234 -12.72 4.00 7.60
C SER A 234 -11.83 3.15 6.67
N VAL A 235 -10.73 2.58 7.18
CA VAL A 235 -9.74 1.83 6.37
C VAL A 235 -9.32 0.48 6.94
N LYS A 236 -9.76 0.09 8.14
CA LYS A 236 -9.39 -1.19 8.78
C LYS A 236 -9.78 -2.44 7.98
N HIS A 237 -10.79 -2.34 7.11
CA HIS A 237 -11.25 -3.43 6.24
C HIS A 237 -10.55 -3.43 4.87
N VAL A 238 -9.24 -3.72 4.84
CA VAL A 238 -8.49 -3.90 3.57
C VAL A 238 -8.56 -5.35 3.09
N THR A 239 -9.01 -5.56 1.86
CA THR A 239 -9.04 -6.88 1.21
C THR A 239 -7.62 -7.34 0.85
N PHE A 240 -7.15 -8.42 1.49
CA PHE A 240 -5.95 -9.12 1.07
C PHE A 240 -6.20 -9.82 -0.28
N ALA A 241 -5.24 -9.73 -1.19
CA ALA A 241 -5.33 -10.46 -2.45
C ALA A 241 -5.11 -11.96 -2.22
N ASP A 242 -6.13 -12.79 -2.47
CA ASP A 242 -5.92 -14.23 -2.60
C ASP A 242 -4.94 -14.48 -3.76
N LEU A 243 -3.87 -15.20 -3.43
CA LEU A 243 -2.79 -15.59 -4.32
C LEU A 243 -2.96 -17.01 -4.88
N SER A 244 -3.88 -17.82 -4.33
CA SER A 244 -4.21 -19.14 -4.87
C SER A 244 -4.86 -19.01 -6.24
N VAL A 245 -5.83 -18.10 -6.36
CA VAL A 245 -6.58 -17.77 -7.58
C VAL A 245 -5.65 -17.20 -8.68
N PRO A 246 -5.71 -17.72 -9.92
CA PRO A 246 -5.02 -17.12 -11.06
C PRO A 246 -5.57 -15.73 -11.40
N ARG A 247 -4.68 -14.73 -11.39
CA ARG A 247 -4.92 -13.38 -11.90
C ARG A 247 -4.10 -13.22 -13.18
N ARG A 248 -4.77 -13.34 -14.32
CA ARG A 248 -4.20 -13.24 -15.68
C ARG A 248 -4.18 -11.78 -16.15
N LEU A 249 -3.07 -11.35 -16.77
CA LEU A 249 -3.07 -10.15 -17.62
C LEU A 249 -3.88 -10.44 -18.89
N PHE A 250 -4.95 -9.68 -19.11
CA PHE A 250 -5.68 -9.68 -20.37
C PHE A 250 -5.17 -8.54 -21.26
N GLY A 251 -5.29 -8.70 -22.59
CA GLY A 251 -4.94 -7.67 -23.56
C GLY A 251 -5.57 -6.33 -23.20
N THR A 252 -4.74 -5.38 -22.74
CA THR A 252 -5.17 -4.00 -22.49
C THR A 252 -4.89 -3.22 -23.75
N ASP A 253 -5.94 -2.81 -24.44
CA ASP A 253 -5.84 -1.80 -25.49
C ASP A 253 -5.39 -0.47 -24.86
N ILE A 254 -4.10 -0.15 -25.04
CA ILE A 254 -3.49 1.10 -24.56
C ILE A 254 -3.81 2.30 -25.46
N TYR A 255 -4.30 2.09 -26.68
CA TYR A 255 -4.73 3.16 -27.59
C TYR A 255 -6.11 3.67 -27.17
N ALA A 256 -7.05 2.76 -26.88
CA ALA A 256 -8.36 3.12 -26.35
C ALA A 256 -8.36 3.49 -24.85
N ARG A 257 -7.36 3.02 -24.07
CA ARG A 257 -7.29 3.22 -22.61
C ARG A 257 -5.85 3.45 -22.10
N PRO A 258 -5.20 4.57 -22.48
CA PRO A 258 -3.81 4.89 -22.12
C PRO A 258 -3.61 4.95 -20.59
N PRO A 259 -2.84 4.01 -19.97
CA PRO A 259 -2.74 3.91 -18.52
C PRO A 259 -1.99 5.05 -17.84
N LEU A 260 -0.95 5.64 -18.46
CA LEU A 260 -0.18 6.73 -17.87
C LEU A 260 -0.91 8.07 -17.97
N LEU A 261 -1.51 8.39 -19.12
CA LEU A 261 -2.35 9.57 -19.31
C LEU A 261 -3.54 9.55 -18.36
N LYS A 262 -4.20 8.38 -18.23
CA LYS A 262 -5.28 8.21 -17.24
C LYS A 262 -4.79 8.46 -15.82
N LEU A 263 -3.64 7.89 -15.42
CA LEU A 263 -3.08 8.12 -14.09
C LEU A 263 -2.77 9.60 -13.86
N LEU A 264 -2.16 10.28 -14.84
CA LEU A 264 -1.85 11.70 -14.75
C LEU A 264 -3.13 12.53 -14.57
N LYS A 265 -4.14 12.32 -15.42
CA LYS A 265 -5.45 12.98 -15.36
C LYS A 265 -6.16 12.78 -14.01
N GLU A 266 -5.99 11.61 -13.42
CA GLU A 266 -6.53 11.26 -12.10
C GLU A 266 -5.76 11.88 -10.92
N GLU A 267 -4.46 12.11 -11.06
CA GLU A 267 -3.59 12.70 -10.04
C GLU A 267 -3.55 14.24 -10.13
N THR A 268 -3.58 14.85 -11.32
CA THR A 268 -3.74 16.31 -11.48
C THR A 268 -5.06 16.78 -10.90
N MET A 269 -6.14 16.01 -11.10
CA MET A 269 -7.43 16.23 -10.42
C MET A 269 -7.35 16.12 -8.89
N ARG A 270 -6.52 15.23 -8.35
CA ARG A 270 -6.37 15.06 -6.89
C ARG A 270 -5.53 16.17 -6.27
N LEU A 271 -4.51 16.65 -6.98
CA LEU A 271 -3.59 17.70 -6.55
C LEU A 271 -4.06 19.13 -6.91
N GLY A 272 -5.30 19.29 -7.41
CA GLY A 272 -5.87 20.61 -7.75
C GLY A 272 -5.25 21.30 -8.95
N LEU A 273 -4.52 20.58 -9.80
CA LEU A 273 -3.80 21.10 -10.98
C LEU A 273 -4.76 21.31 -12.17
N TRP A 274 -5.78 22.16 -11.98
CA TRP A 274 -6.93 22.27 -12.87
C TRP A 274 -6.58 22.72 -14.30
N ARG A 275 -5.69 23.71 -14.48
CA ARG A 275 -5.25 24.15 -15.82
C ARG A 275 -4.62 23.01 -16.62
N LEU A 276 -3.65 22.32 -16.04
CA LEU A 276 -3.01 21.14 -16.64
C LEU A 276 -4.04 20.02 -16.95
N ARG A 277 -5.06 19.82 -16.10
CA ARG A 277 -6.15 18.87 -16.35
C ARG A 277 -6.99 19.23 -17.58
N GLU A 278 -7.35 20.50 -17.79
CA GLU A 278 -8.12 20.91 -18.96
C GLU A 278 -7.28 20.90 -20.24
N SER A 279 -5.97 21.15 -20.15
CA SER A 279 -5.04 20.92 -21.25
C SER A 279 -4.89 19.42 -21.58
N ILE A 280 -4.89 18.53 -20.57
CA ILE A 280 -4.95 17.07 -20.80
C ILE A 280 -6.26 16.67 -21.49
N ASN A 281 -7.41 17.24 -21.10
CA ASN A 281 -8.68 17.03 -21.81
C ASN A 281 -8.59 17.47 -23.27
N SER A 282 -7.95 18.62 -23.52
CA SER A 282 -7.76 19.19 -24.87
C SER A 282 -6.83 18.33 -25.73
N ILE A 283 -5.76 17.78 -25.15
CA ILE A 283 -4.86 16.79 -25.77
C ILE A 283 -5.62 15.51 -26.14
N GLU A 284 -6.41 14.97 -25.21
CA GLU A 284 -7.17 13.72 -25.41
C GLU A 284 -8.23 13.84 -26.51
N SER A 285 -8.78 15.05 -26.74
CA SER A 285 -9.71 15.33 -27.83
C SER A 285 -9.08 15.68 -29.18
N SER A 286 -7.74 15.85 -29.25
CA SER A 286 -7.07 16.38 -30.44
C SER A 286 -6.20 15.34 -31.16
N HIS A 287 -6.44 15.13 -32.46
CA HIS A 287 -5.77 14.10 -33.28
C HIS A 287 -4.25 14.31 -33.53
N TRP A 288 -3.64 15.38 -33.03
CA TRP A 288 -2.25 15.78 -33.33
C TRP A 288 -1.19 14.88 -32.71
N LEU A 289 -1.31 14.62 -31.41
CA LEU A 289 -0.44 13.69 -30.72
C LEU A 289 -0.86 12.29 -31.18
N SER A 290 -0.20 11.82 -32.23
CA SER A 290 -0.50 10.57 -32.95
C SER A 290 -0.95 9.47 -32.00
N ALA A 291 -2.22 9.08 -32.14
CA ALA A 291 -2.95 8.35 -31.12
C ALA A 291 -2.19 7.09 -30.64
N GLY A 292 -1.99 6.99 -29.33
CA GLY A 292 -1.16 5.95 -28.71
C GLY A 292 0.05 6.55 -27.97
N PRO A 293 1.29 6.04 -28.21
CA PRO A 293 2.47 6.38 -27.41
C PRO A 293 2.75 7.88 -27.20
N ALA A 294 2.39 8.77 -28.14
CA ALA A 294 2.64 10.21 -27.98
C ALA A 294 1.98 10.81 -26.73
N ASN A 295 0.74 10.40 -26.43
CA ASN A 295 0.02 10.84 -25.23
C ASN A 295 0.58 10.21 -23.94
N GLU A 296 1.04 8.96 -24.01
CA GLU A 296 1.71 8.30 -22.88
C GLU A 296 3.09 8.92 -22.61
N LEU A 297 3.83 9.33 -23.64
CA LEU A 297 5.11 10.04 -23.52
C LEU A 297 4.94 11.46 -22.97
N PHE A 298 3.88 12.17 -23.35
CA PHE A 298 3.47 13.40 -22.66
C PHE A 298 3.24 13.13 -21.18
N ALA A 299 2.52 12.05 -20.83
CA ALA A 299 2.26 11.70 -19.43
C ALA A 299 3.56 11.38 -18.65
N VAL A 300 4.49 10.64 -19.27
CA VAL A 300 5.83 10.37 -18.71
C VAL A 300 6.61 11.68 -18.46
N ALA A 301 6.64 12.58 -19.46
CA ALA A 301 7.31 13.88 -19.34
C ALA A 301 6.68 14.75 -18.23
N ALA A 302 5.34 14.74 -18.12
CA ALA A 302 4.62 15.47 -17.08
C ALA A 302 4.90 14.92 -15.67
N PHE A 303 4.92 13.60 -15.46
CA PHE A 303 5.32 13.01 -14.17
C PHE A 303 6.76 13.40 -13.77
N HIS A 304 7.68 13.40 -14.73
CA HIS A 304 9.07 13.84 -14.51
C HIS A 304 9.15 15.33 -14.18
N ALA A 305 8.36 16.16 -14.86
CA ALA A 305 8.29 17.59 -14.58
C ALA A 305 7.71 17.89 -13.19
N ILE A 306 6.62 17.23 -12.78
CA ILE A 306 6.01 17.41 -11.44
C ILE A 306 7.05 17.13 -10.35
N LEU A 307 7.77 16.01 -10.46
CA LEU A 307 8.76 15.60 -9.46
C LEU A 307 10.07 16.41 -9.50
N ASN A 308 10.40 17.03 -10.63
CA ASN A 308 11.58 17.90 -10.77
C ASN A 308 11.26 19.40 -10.58
N GLY A 309 10.08 19.74 -10.02
CA GLY A 309 9.69 21.13 -9.77
C GLY A 309 9.34 21.96 -11.00
N ASP A 310 9.09 21.32 -12.14
CA ASP A 310 8.97 21.93 -13.46
C ASP A 310 10.14 22.88 -13.83
N ALA A 311 11.37 22.47 -13.52
CA ALA A 311 12.59 23.26 -13.75
C ALA A 311 12.80 23.75 -15.20
N ASP A 312 12.09 23.18 -16.18
CA ASP A 312 12.14 23.51 -17.61
C ASP A 312 10.84 24.15 -18.16
N ASN A 313 9.87 24.47 -17.30
CA ASN A 313 8.57 25.10 -17.63
C ASN A 313 7.67 24.26 -18.57
N LEU A 314 7.78 22.92 -18.56
CA LEU A 314 6.91 22.05 -19.35
C LEU A 314 5.46 22.16 -18.90
N LEU A 315 5.21 22.05 -17.59
CA LEU A 315 3.85 22.09 -17.04
C LEU A 315 3.25 23.49 -17.08
N GLU A 316 4.07 24.53 -16.89
CA GLU A 316 3.63 25.92 -17.03
C GLU A 316 3.13 26.19 -18.47
N VAL A 317 3.93 25.83 -19.49
CA VAL A 317 3.53 25.97 -20.91
C VAL A 317 2.32 25.10 -21.24
N PHE A 318 2.32 23.83 -20.85
CA PHE A 318 1.17 22.96 -21.12
C PHE A 318 -0.06 23.33 -20.27
N SER A 319 0.06 24.19 -19.24
CA SER A 319 -1.11 24.71 -18.50
C SER A 319 -1.82 25.86 -19.22
N SER A 320 -1.17 26.57 -20.16
CA SER A 320 -1.87 27.58 -20.99
C SER A 320 -2.62 26.96 -22.18
N LEU A 321 -2.20 25.78 -22.65
CA LEU A 321 -2.71 25.13 -23.87
C LEU A 321 -4.24 25.14 -24.00
N HIS A 322 -5.01 24.89 -22.94
CA HIS A 322 -6.48 24.97 -23.01
C HIS A 322 -6.99 26.41 -23.24
N GLU A 323 -6.40 27.41 -22.58
CA GLU A 323 -6.73 28.83 -22.77
C GLU A 323 -6.35 29.27 -24.22
N ASP A 324 -5.19 28.83 -24.72
CA ASP A 324 -4.71 29.07 -26.10
C ASP A 324 -5.61 28.43 -27.18
N VAL A 325 -6.03 27.17 -26.97
CA VAL A 325 -7.02 26.46 -27.83
C VAL A 325 -8.31 27.27 -27.91
N MET A 326 -8.83 27.67 -26.75
CA MET A 326 -10.12 28.35 -26.65
C MET A 326 -10.08 29.78 -27.21
N GLU A 327 -8.96 30.49 -27.10
CA GLU A 327 -8.80 31.81 -27.73
C GLU A 327 -8.74 31.73 -29.24
N ARG A 328 -7.90 30.84 -29.78
CA ARG A 328 -7.77 30.68 -31.24
C ARG A 328 -9.05 30.19 -31.89
N ALA A 329 -9.80 29.31 -31.22
CA ALA A 329 -11.14 28.91 -31.64
C ALA A 329 -12.12 30.11 -31.73
N ARG A 330 -12.06 31.07 -30.78
CA ARG A 330 -12.86 32.32 -30.86
C ARG A 330 -12.41 33.20 -32.03
N ASN A 331 -11.11 33.33 -32.24
CA ASN A 331 -10.52 34.16 -33.30
C ASN A 331 -10.60 33.53 -34.71
N LYS A 332 -11.01 32.26 -34.81
CA LYS A 332 -10.95 31.41 -36.02
C LYS A 332 -9.52 31.19 -36.55
N GLU A 333 -8.54 31.25 -35.65
CA GLU A 333 -7.14 30.96 -35.94
C GLU A 333 -6.85 29.46 -35.83
N ALA A 334 -5.88 28.98 -36.60
CA ALA A 334 -5.23 27.71 -36.29
C ALA A 334 -4.40 27.85 -35.00
N LEU A 335 -4.38 26.80 -34.18
CA LEU A 335 -3.40 26.65 -33.11
C LEU A 335 -2.02 26.36 -33.73
N ASN A 336 -0.95 26.76 -33.05
CA ASN A 336 0.42 26.41 -33.42
C ASN A 336 0.82 25.13 -32.66
N TYR A 337 0.74 23.97 -33.32
CA TYR A 337 0.90 22.66 -32.64
C TYR A 337 2.39 22.27 -32.67
N ASP A 338 3.12 22.73 -33.69
CA ASP A 338 4.58 22.69 -33.76
C ASP A 338 5.21 23.32 -32.50
N TYR A 339 4.65 24.41 -31.95
CA TYR A 339 5.15 25.04 -30.72
C TYR A 339 5.16 24.06 -29.53
N TYR A 340 4.02 23.44 -29.19
CA TYR A 340 3.93 22.50 -28.08
C TYR A 340 4.69 21.20 -28.37
N GLN A 341 4.68 20.73 -29.62
CA GLN A 341 5.41 19.53 -30.04
C GLN A 341 6.93 19.73 -29.93
N ASN A 342 7.47 20.87 -30.38
CA ASN A 342 8.89 21.20 -30.23
C ASN A 342 9.30 21.30 -28.74
N ILE A 343 8.42 21.78 -27.87
CA ILE A 343 8.68 21.87 -26.43
C ILE A 343 8.70 20.48 -25.79
N LEU A 344 7.73 19.61 -26.12
CA LEU A 344 7.72 18.22 -25.66
C LEU A 344 8.92 17.43 -26.21
N GLU A 345 9.27 17.60 -27.49
CA GLU A 345 10.43 16.94 -28.10
C GLU A 345 11.75 17.36 -27.43
N ARG A 346 11.96 18.66 -27.21
CA ARG A 346 13.15 19.16 -26.50
C ARG A 346 13.24 18.61 -25.08
N TYR A 347 12.10 18.50 -24.38
CA TYR A 347 12.06 17.92 -23.04
C TYR A 347 12.40 16.42 -23.03
N VAL A 348 11.76 15.64 -23.91
CA VAL A 348 11.95 14.18 -24.02
C VAL A 348 13.36 13.83 -24.48
N SER A 349 13.90 14.58 -25.45
CA SER A 349 15.29 14.45 -25.89
C SER A 349 16.28 14.77 -24.76
N ARG A 350 16.05 15.85 -23.99
CA ARG A 350 16.93 16.25 -22.87
C ARG A 350 16.95 15.24 -21.73
N TYR A 351 15.80 14.75 -21.29
CA TYR A 351 15.69 13.94 -20.06
C TYR A 351 15.65 12.43 -20.29
N PHE A 352 15.17 11.97 -21.45
CA PHE A 352 15.04 10.55 -21.78
C PHE A 352 15.89 10.10 -22.97
N GLN A 353 16.60 11.02 -23.65
CA GLN A 353 17.51 10.75 -24.78
C GLN A 353 16.82 10.14 -26.00
N ILE A 354 15.57 10.53 -26.26
CA ILE A 354 14.72 10.03 -27.34
C ILE A 354 14.28 11.19 -28.24
N GLY A 355 14.43 11.02 -29.57
CA GLY A 355 13.77 11.89 -30.56
C GLY A 355 12.37 11.34 -30.87
N LEU A 356 11.34 12.19 -30.77
CA LEU A 356 9.94 11.76 -30.93
C LEU A 356 9.60 11.23 -32.33
N HIS A 357 10.37 11.63 -33.34
CA HIS A 357 10.24 11.12 -34.72
C HIS A 357 10.73 9.67 -34.89
N ASN A 358 11.45 9.10 -33.90
CA ASN A 358 11.84 7.69 -33.91
C ASN A 358 10.78 6.84 -33.17
N GLN A 359 9.81 6.35 -33.94
CA GLN A 359 8.69 5.54 -33.44
C GLN A 359 9.16 4.28 -32.68
N GLU A 360 10.17 3.54 -33.18
CA GLU A 360 10.68 2.33 -32.53
C GLU A 360 11.31 2.67 -31.16
N ALA A 361 12.14 3.72 -31.08
CA ALA A 361 12.72 4.17 -29.81
C ALA A 361 11.65 4.63 -28.80
N CYS A 362 10.64 5.35 -29.27
CA CYS A 362 9.49 5.80 -28.45
C CYS A 362 8.73 4.62 -27.83
N ILE A 363 8.44 3.58 -28.63
CA ILE A 363 7.75 2.37 -28.18
C ILE A 363 8.62 1.55 -27.22
N LEU A 364 9.90 1.33 -27.56
CA LEU A 364 10.83 0.58 -26.71
C LEU A 364 11.00 1.24 -25.34
N PHE A 365 11.07 2.57 -25.28
CA PHE A 365 11.07 3.31 -24.01
C PHE A 365 9.75 3.20 -23.25
N TYR A 366 8.60 3.40 -23.92
CA TYR A 366 7.29 3.23 -23.28
C TYR A 366 7.11 1.82 -22.68
N ASN A 367 7.60 0.79 -23.35
CA ASN A 367 7.59 -0.58 -22.86
C ASN A 367 8.41 -0.76 -21.55
N THR A 368 9.41 0.08 -21.24
CA THR A 368 10.21 -0.03 -20.00
C THR A 368 9.43 0.24 -18.71
N PHE A 369 8.27 0.89 -18.80
CA PHE A 369 7.40 1.13 -17.64
C PHE A 369 6.62 -0.13 -17.22
N PHE A 370 6.61 -1.18 -18.06
CA PHE A 370 5.80 -2.38 -17.86
C PHE A 370 6.63 -3.65 -17.65
N THR A 371 6.19 -4.51 -16.72
CA THR A 371 6.82 -5.84 -16.51
C THR A 371 6.48 -6.83 -17.62
N VAL A 372 5.42 -6.56 -18.41
CA VAL A 372 5.15 -7.23 -19.69
C VAL A 372 4.80 -6.15 -20.72
N PRO A 373 5.59 -5.98 -21.79
CA PRO A 373 5.37 -4.97 -22.82
C PRO A 373 3.95 -5.01 -23.42
N PRO A 374 3.23 -3.87 -23.47
CA PRO A 374 1.95 -3.77 -24.20
C PRO A 374 2.11 -3.79 -25.73
N LEU A 375 3.27 -3.38 -26.26
CA LEU A 375 3.50 -3.20 -27.70
C LEU A 375 4.72 -3.99 -28.16
N ASP A 376 4.65 -4.52 -29.39
CA ASP A 376 5.85 -4.92 -30.12
C ASP A 376 6.60 -3.68 -30.64
N LYS A 377 7.79 -3.87 -31.20
CA LYS A 377 8.62 -2.76 -31.71
C LYS A 377 8.01 -1.98 -32.89
N HIS A 378 6.95 -2.49 -33.52
CA HIS A 378 6.23 -1.85 -34.61
C HIS A 378 4.99 -1.08 -34.13
N GLY A 379 4.59 -1.24 -32.86
CA GLY A 379 3.41 -0.62 -32.27
C GLY A 379 2.16 -1.50 -32.36
N VAL A 380 2.31 -2.79 -32.62
CA VAL A 380 1.20 -3.75 -32.58
C VAL A 380 0.96 -4.15 -31.13
N LEU A 381 -0.30 -4.17 -30.70
CA LEU A 381 -0.70 -4.65 -29.36
C LEU A 381 -0.28 -6.11 -29.16
N ILE A 382 0.54 -6.37 -28.14
CA ILE A 382 0.89 -7.73 -27.72
C ILE A 382 -0.32 -8.32 -27.00
N MET A 383 -1.11 -9.09 -27.74
CA MET A 383 -2.17 -9.95 -27.21
C MET A 383 -1.53 -11.11 -26.42
N PRO A 384 -1.72 -11.21 -25.09
CA PRO A 384 -1.25 -12.38 -24.33
C PRO A 384 -2.00 -13.60 -24.83
N HIS A 385 -1.29 -14.62 -25.34
CA HIS A 385 -1.90 -15.76 -26.02
C HIS A 385 -3.01 -16.43 -25.19
N HIS A 386 -4.18 -16.62 -25.80
CA HIS A 386 -5.35 -17.21 -25.18
C HIS A 386 -5.21 -18.75 -25.04
N PHE A 387 -4.71 -19.18 -23.88
CA PHE A 387 -4.76 -20.55 -23.36
C PHE A 387 -5.03 -20.49 -21.84
#